data_AF-W1DQC5-F1
#
_entry.id   AF-W1DQC5-F1
#
_cell.length_a   1.000
_cell.length_b   1.000
_cell.length_c   1.000
_cell.angle_alpha   90.00
_cell.angle_beta   90.00
_cell.angle_gamma   90.00
#
_symmetry.space_group_name_H-M   'P 1'
#
loop_
_entity.id
_entity.type
_entity.pdbx_description
1 polymer ?
#
loop_
_entity_poly.entity_id
_entity_poly.type
_entity_poly.pdbx_seq_one_letter_code
_entity_poly.pdbx_strand_id
1 'polypeptide(L)' 'MSSPENHYRLRLGDYRVIYTFGDPPGDTCYVVAVKRRTTTTYLHEEDTEYDYSVHQG' A
#
# COMPACT_ATOMS: atom_id res chain seq x y z
N MET A 1 21.18 -14.74 -5.02
CA MET A 1 19.79 -14.22 -5.17
C MET A 1 19.41 -13.63 -3.85
N SER A 2 19.27 -12.30 -3.76
CA SER A 2 18.86 -11.65 -2.51
C SER A 2 17.41 -12.02 -2.23
N SER A 3 17.16 -12.73 -1.13
CA SER A 3 15.82 -12.85 -0.56
C SER A 3 15.24 -11.43 -0.40
N PRO A 4 13.96 -11.20 -0.71
CA PRO A 4 13.34 -9.91 -0.41
C PRO A 4 13.49 -9.67 1.08
N GLU A 5 14.32 -8.69 1.46
CA GLU A 5 14.38 -8.19 2.84
C GLU A 5 12.93 -7.88 3.25
N ASN A 6 12.51 -8.37 4.42
CA ASN A 6 11.16 -8.29 4.95
C ASN A 6 10.76 -6.83 5.21
N HIS A 7 10.43 -6.11 4.14
CA HIS A 7 10.05 -4.71 4.18
C HIS A 7 8.54 -4.55 4.28
N TYR A 8 8.13 -3.75 5.25
CA TYR A 8 6.76 -3.38 5.52
C TYR A 8 6.51 -1.92 5.10
N ARG A 9 5.25 -1.57 4.86
CA ARG A 9 4.85 -0.24 4.39
C ARG A 9 3.78 0.36 5.29
N LEU A 10 4.07 1.49 5.89
CA LEU A 10 3.12 2.28 6.68
C LEU A 10 2.68 3.51 5.87
N ARG A 11 1.37 3.78 5.82
CA ARG A 11 0.79 4.98 5.22
C ARG A 11 0.49 6.01 6.31
N LEU A 12 1.07 7.20 6.19
CA LEU A 12 0.86 8.32 7.10
C LEU A 12 0.50 9.57 6.29
N GLY A 13 -0.81 9.79 6.09
CA GLY A 13 -1.29 10.83 5.16
C GLY A 13 -0.74 10.63 3.76
N ASP A 14 0.00 11.64 3.28
CA ASP A 14 0.70 11.63 1.98
C ASP A 14 2.04 10.91 2.01
N TYR A 15 2.54 10.49 3.17
CA TYR A 15 3.82 9.81 3.26
C TYR A 15 3.63 8.29 3.26
N ARG A 16 4.61 7.60 2.65
CA ARG A 16 4.83 6.17 2.74
C ARG A 16 6.16 5.93 3.44
N VAL A 17 6.12 5.27 4.57
CA VAL A 17 7.31 4.84 5.31
C VAL A 17 7.53 3.36 5.00
N ILE A 18 8.74 3.02 4.57
CA ILE A 18 9.20 1.64 4.38
C ILE A 18 10.10 1.31 5.56
N TYR A 19 9.82 0.22 6.26
CA TYR A 19 10.57 -0.20 7.43
C TYR A 19 10.76 -1.72 7.46
N THR A 20 11.73 -2.18 8.24
CA THR A 20 11.98 -3.60 8.49
C THR A 20 12.11 -3.84 9.99
N PHE A 21 11.84 -5.06 10.43
CA PHE A 21 12.18 -5.50 11.79
C PHE A 21 13.60 -6.08 11.79
N GLY A 22 14.29 -5.93 12.91
CA GLY A 22 15.53 -6.68 13.17
C GLY A 22 15.24 -8.18 13.33
N ASP A 23 16.31 -8.97 13.45
CA ASP A 23 16.17 -10.43 13.66
C ASP A 23 15.37 -10.73 14.94
N PRO A 24 14.43 -11.70 14.92
CA PRO A 24 13.73 -12.13 16.12
C PRO A 24 14.71 -12.54 17.23
N PRO A 25 14.39 -12.24 18.50
CA PRO A 25 13.14 -11.68 19.03
C PRO A 25 13.09 -10.15 19.03
N GLY A 26 13.77 -9.47 18.10
CA GLY A 26 13.92 -8.02 18.12
C GLY A 26 12.62 -7.23 17.96
N ASP A 27 12.30 -6.43 18.97
CA ASP A 27 11.27 -5.38 18.93
C ASP A 27 11.74 -4.11 18.20
N THR A 28 12.97 -4.10 17.70
CA THR A 28 13.56 -2.96 17.02
C THR A 28 13.11 -2.91 15.56
N CYS A 29 12.53 -1.77 15.18
CA CYS A 29 12.14 -1.44 13.82
C CYS A 29 13.10 -0.40 13.22
N TYR A 30 13.57 -0.64 12.00
CA TYR A 30 14.43 0.27 11.25
C TYR A 30 13.66 0.89 10.08
N VAL A 31 13.65 2.22 9.98
CA VAL A 31 13.12 2.93 8.82
C VAL A 31 14.13 2.87 7.69
N VAL A 32 13.73 2.30 6.56
CA VAL A 32 14.57 2.14 5.37
C VAL A 32 14.38 3.30 4.40
N ALA A 33 13.15 3.78 4.24
CA ALA A 33 12.86 4.93 3.39
C ALA A 33 11.60 5.67 3.82
N VAL A 34 11.57 6.98 3.56
CA VAL A 34 10.37 7.81 3.65
C VAL A 34 10.15 8.46 2.30
N LYS A 35 8.97 8.23 1.72
CA LYS A 35 8.58 8.78 0.42
C LYS A 35 7.31 9.62 0.58
N ARG A 36 7.36 10.89 0.18
CA ARG A 36 6.14 11.71 0.06
C ARG A 36 5.47 11.38 -1.27
N ARG A 37 4.18 11.05 -1.22
CA ARG A 37 3.33 11.04 -2.41
C ARG A 37 2.90 12.47 -2.66
N THR A 38 3.10 12.93 -3.88
CA THR A 38 2.50 14.18 -4.38
C THR A 38 1.19 13.90 -5.08
N THR A 39 0.95 12.65 -5.50
CA THR A 39 -0.28 12.20 -6.16
C THR A 39 -0.65 10.78 -5.72
N THR A 40 -1.96 10.49 -5.70
CA THR A 40 -2.49 9.13 -5.53
C THR A 40 -3.20 8.73 -6.82
N THR A 41 -2.59 7.83 -7.58
CA THR A 41 -3.31 7.11 -8.64
C THR A 41 -4.16 6.02 -7.99
N TYR A 42 -5.47 6.13 -8.12
CA TYR A 42 -6.39 5.01 -7.94
C TYR A 42 -6.40 4.26 -9.26
N LEU A 43 -5.96 3.00 -9.25
CA LEU A 43 -6.25 2.10 -10.36
C LEU A 43 -7.70 1.67 -10.15
N HIS A 44 -8.63 2.24 -10.94
CA HIS A 44 -9.93 1.62 -11.11
C HIS A 44 -9.69 0.39 -11.98
N GLU A 45 -9.46 -0.76 -11.34
CA GLU A 45 -9.82 -2.00 -11.99
C GLU A 45 -11.34 -1.99 -12.02
N GLU A 46 -11.94 -1.80 -13.18
CA GLU A 46 -13.18 -2.45 -13.61
C GLU A 46 -13.65 -1.89 -14.96
N ASP A 47 -13.67 -2.75 -15.98
CA ASP A 47 -14.70 -2.69 -17.02
C ASP A 47 -15.97 -3.32 -16.41
N THR A 48 -16.66 -2.60 -15.52
CA THR A 48 -18.03 -2.98 -15.12
C THR A 48 -19.00 -2.04 -15.79
N GLU A 49 -19.81 -2.60 -16.69
CA GLU A 49 -20.98 -1.93 -17.24
C GLU A 49 -21.97 -1.73 -16.09
N TYR A 50 -22.32 -0.48 -15.80
CA TYR A 50 -23.34 -0.16 -14.81
C TYR A 50 -24.69 -0.68 -15.33
N ASP A 51 -25.13 -1.84 -14.86
CA ASP A 51 -26.44 -2.39 -15.18
C ASP A 51 -27.53 -1.54 -14.53
N TYR A 52 -28.18 -0.70 -15.34
CA TYR A 52 -29.36 0.06 -14.92
C TYR A 52 -30.53 -0.92 -14.87
N SER A 53 -30.85 -1.43 -13.68
CA SER A 53 -32.12 -2.13 -13.46
C SER A 53 -33.28 -1.16 -13.72
N VAL A 54 -33.89 -1.27 -14.89
CA VAL A 54 -35.12 -0.55 -15.23
C VAL A 54 -36.24 -1.15 -14.39
N HIS A 55 -36.64 -0.48 -13.32
CA HIS A 55 -37.88 -0.79 -12.63
C HIS A 55 -39.05 -0.51 -13.59
N GLN A 56 -39.55 -1.56 -14.26
CA GLN A 56 -40.85 -1.51 -14.91
C GLN A 56 -41.93 -1.57 -13.82
N GLY A 57 -42.76 -0.53 -13.78
CA GLY A 57 -43.98 -0.46 -12.96
C GLY A 57 -45.14 -1.21 -13.58
#